data_AF-A0A3C1HYW3-F1
#
_entry.id   AF-A0A3C1HYW3-F1
#
_cell.length_a   1.000
_cell.length_b   1.000
_cell.length_c   1.000
_cell.angle_alpha   90.00
_cell.angle_beta   90.00
_cell.angle_gamma   90.00
#
_symmetry.space_group_name_H-M   'P 1'
#
loop_
_entity.id
_entity.type
_entity.pdbx_description
1 polymer ?
#
loop_
_entity_poly.entity_id
_entity_poly.type
_entity_poly.pdbx_seq_one_letter_code
_entity_poly.pdbx_strand_id
1 'polypeptide(L)'
;MIDFTSDYKLKLNEVIDNLYENKSKMDRNQRMWLVQYYTDEYFRQVRERPDVSALNRLATLILDDEITNPDVYKMTHMEYPIMSHRQEVRRNKAQVSIKWADEVGTDGKNYRQKSREMNRRKRNIMNEHIDGADINARNKERWRRYLEFTKVQPVFTYISRVN
;
A
#
# COMPACT_ATOMS: atom_id res chain seq x y z
N MET A 1 26.71 -10.32 30.72
CA MET A 1 26.16 -11.68 30.81
C MET A 1 24.76 -11.56 31.36
N ILE A 2 23.74 -11.99 30.61
CA ILE A 2 22.34 -11.84 31.02
C ILE A 2 21.98 -13.02 31.93
N ASP A 3 21.37 -12.70 33.07
CA ASP A 3 20.92 -13.69 34.03
C ASP A 3 19.41 -13.94 33.87
N PHE A 4 19.05 -15.13 33.41
CA PHE A 4 17.69 -15.64 33.25
C PHE A 4 17.17 -16.39 34.49
N THR A 5 17.85 -16.36 35.63
CA THR A 5 17.44 -17.13 36.83
C THR A 5 16.14 -16.62 37.46
N SER A 6 15.80 -15.34 37.30
CA SER A 6 14.51 -14.74 37.72
C SER A 6 13.70 -14.26 36.52
N ASP A 7 12.37 -14.38 36.60
CA ASP A 7 11.38 -14.03 35.57
C ASP A 7 11.89 -14.17 34.12
N TYR A 8 12.32 -15.39 33.80
CA TYR A 8 13.08 -15.71 32.60
C TYR A 8 12.33 -15.36 31.30
N LYS A 9 11.00 -15.45 31.30
CA LYS A 9 10.17 -15.14 30.13
C LYS A 9 10.16 -13.65 29.83
N LEU A 10 10.01 -12.81 30.85
CA LEU A 10 10.05 -11.36 30.66
C LEU A 10 11.43 -10.92 30.18
N LYS A 11 12.50 -11.39 30.81
CA LYS A 11 13.88 -11.06 30.42
C LYS A 11 14.19 -11.45 28.98
N LEU A 12 13.75 -12.63 28.54
CA LEU A 12 13.94 -13.02 27.15
C LEU A 12 13.21 -12.07 26.18
N ASN A 13 12.00 -11.64 26.53
CA ASN A 13 11.26 -10.67 25.71
C ASN A 13 11.97 -9.31 25.67
N GLU A 14 12.50 -8.83 26.80
CA GLU A 14 13.30 -7.59 26.83
C GLU A 14 14.55 -7.70 25.94
N VAL A 15 15.24 -8.84 25.95
CA VAL A 15 16.37 -9.09 25.03
C VAL A 15 15.92 -9.05 23.58
N ILE A 16 14.79 -9.70 23.26
CA ILE A 16 14.22 -9.67 21.92
C ILE A 16 13.89 -8.23 21.51
N ASP A 17 13.28 -7.44 22.38
CA ASP A 17 12.93 -6.03 22.11
C ASP A 17 14.19 -5.20 21.80
N ASN A 18 15.24 -5.34 22.62
CA ASN A 18 16.53 -4.67 22.39
C ASN A 18 17.18 -5.08 21.05
N LEU A 19 17.05 -6.36 20.66
CA LEU A 19 17.53 -6.83 19.36
C LEU A 19 16.75 -6.20 18.20
N TYR A 20 15.42 -6.06 18.34
CA TYR A 20 14.58 -5.41 17.34
C TYR A 20 14.91 -3.92 17.18
N GLU A 21 15.18 -3.20 18.27
CA GLU A 21 15.57 -1.80 18.22
C GLU A 21 16.89 -1.58 17.46
N ASN A 22 17.82 -2.52 17.60
CA ASN A 22 19.15 -2.43 16.99
C ASN A 22 19.26 -3.18 15.66
N LYS A 23 18.17 -3.79 15.15
CA LYS A 23 18.21 -4.66 13.96
C LYS A 23 18.76 -3.97 12.72
N SER A 24 18.53 -2.67 12.56
CA SER A 24 19.02 -1.87 11.42
C SER A 24 20.54 -1.70 11.41
N LYS A 25 21.20 -1.94 12.54
CA LYS A 25 22.65 -1.85 12.69
C LYS A 25 23.34 -3.21 12.56
N MET A 26 22.57 -4.28 12.36
CA MET A 26 23.06 -5.66 12.37
C MET A 26 22.81 -6.36 11.03
N ASP A 27 23.83 -7.03 10.52
CA ASP A 27 23.64 -7.94 9.38
C ASP A 27 22.94 -9.25 9.80
N ARG A 28 22.49 -10.01 8.81
CA ARG A 28 21.79 -11.30 9.02
C ARG A 28 22.60 -12.29 9.87
N ASN A 29 23.90 -12.42 9.62
CA ASN A 29 24.77 -13.34 10.35
C ASN A 29 24.97 -12.90 11.81
N GLN A 30 25.11 -11.59 12.04
CA GLN A 30 25.16 -11.02 13.40
C GLN A 30 23.86 -11.28 14.16
N ARG A 31 22.70 -11.08 13.51
CA ARG A 31 21.39 -11.41 14.11
C ARG A 31 21.29 -12.90 14.42
N MET A 32 21.69 -13.78 13.50
CA MET A 32 21.71 -15.24 13.73
C MET A 32 22.59 -15.63 14.92
N TRP A 33 23.81 -15.08 14.99
CA TRP A 33 24.74 -15.37 16.07
C TRP A 33 24.19 -14.91 17.44
N LEU A 34 23.64 -13.70 17.51
CA LEU A 34 23.04 -13.19 18.75
C LEU A 34 21.82 -14.00 19.19
N VAL A 35 20.93 -14.33 18.24
CA VAL A 35 19.77 -15.18 18.51
C VAL A 35 20.24 -16.51 19.08
N GLN A 36 21.21 -17.17 18.43
CA GLN A 36 21.76 -18.44 18.90
C GLN A 36 22.35 -18.30 20.31
N TYR A 37 23.22 -17.30 20.52
CA TYR A 37 23.84 -17.02 21.82
C TYR A 37 22.81 -16.87 22.94
N TYR A 38 21.77 -16.05 22.74
CA TYR A 38 20.75 -15.84 23.76
C TYR A 38 19.86 -17.06 23.99
N THR A 39 19.53 -17.82 22.94
CA THR A 39 18.75 -19.06 23.10
C THR A 39 19.54 -20.15 23.83
N ASP A 40 20.85 -20.25 23.58
CA ASP A 40 21.73 -21.20 24.25
C ASP A 40 21.94 -20.81 25.71
N GLU A 41 22.15 -19.53 26.01
CA GLU A 41 22.25 -19.03 27.39
C GLU A 41 20.94 -19.21 28.17
N TYR A 42 19.79 -18.94 27.54
CA TYR A 42 18.49 -19.21 28.11
C TYR A 42 18.33 -20.70 28.46
N PHE A 43 18.65 -21.59 27.51
CA PHE A 43 18.54 -23.03 27.74
C PHE A 43 19.52 -23.52 28.83
N ARG A 44 20.73 -22.97 28.88
CA ARG A 44 21.75 -23.31 29.88
C ARG A 44 21.28 -23.01 31.30
N GLN A 45 20.56 -21.91 31.49
CA GLN A 45 20.12 -21.43 32.81
C GLN A 45 18.74 -21.98 33.21
N VAL A 46 17.76 -21.94 32.30
CA VAL A 46 16.36 -22.33 32.56
C VAL A 46 16.14 -23.83 32.38
N ARG A 47 16.96 -24.50 31.55
CA ARG A 47 16.81 -25.92 31.15
C ARG A 47 15.54 -26.23 30.36
N GLU A 48 14.82 -25.21 29.92
CA GLU A 48 13.66 -25.31 29.05
C GLU A 48 13.90 -24.53 27.75
N ARG A 49 13.13 -24.86 26.71
CA ARG A 49 13.16 -24.10 25.45
C ARG A 49 12.33 -22.81 25.60
N PRO A 50 12.70 -21.73 24.89
CA PRO A 50 11.85 -20.55 24.81
C PRO A 50 10.45 -20.89 24.31
N ASP A 51 9.47 -20.08 24.73
CA ASP A 51 8.10 -20.20 24.25
C ASP A 51 8.01 -20.02 22.73
N VAL A 52 7.02 -20.65 22.11
CA VAL A 52 6.79 -20.61 20.66
C VAL A 52 6.62 -19.17 20.17
N SER A 53 5.97 -18.30 20.95
CA SER A 53 5.82 -16.88 20.60
C SER A 53 7.18 -16.18 20.50
N ALA A 54 8.06 -16.40 21.47
CA ALA A 54 9.41 -15.82 21.47
C ALA A 54 10.25 -16.35 20.31
N LEU A 55 10.17 -17.65 20.01
CA LEU A 55 10.86 -18.25 18.87
C LEU A 55 10.39 -17.67 17.52
N ASN A 56 9.09 -17.46 17.35
CA ASN A 56 8.55 -16.83 16.14
C ASN A 56 9.08 -15.40 15.93
N ARG A 57 9.22 -14.63 17.01
CA ARG A 57 9.81 -13.29 16.98
C ARG A 57 11.28 -13.37 16.57
N LEU A 58 12.07 -14.24 17.20
CA LEU A 58 13.49 -14.44 16.85
C LEU A 58 13.68 -14.89 15.39
N ALA A 59 12.82 -15.79 14.89
CA ALA A 59 12.86 -16.21 13.48
C ALA A 59 12.54 -15.06 12.52
N THR A 60 11.55 -14.23 12.85
CA THR A 60 11.21 -13.03 12.08
C THR A 60 12.36 -12.02 12.05
N LEU A 61 13.06 -11.86 13.18
CA LEU A 61 14.24 -10.99 13.28
C LEU A 61 15.38 -11.47 12.36
N ILE A 62 15.62 -12.78 12.27
CA ILE A 62 16.64 -13.33 11.36
C ILE A 62 16.28 -12.99 9.91
N LEU A 63 15.02 -13.20 9.54
CA LEU A 63 14.47 -13.03 8.19
C LEU A 63 14.05 -11.59 7.82
N ASP A 64 14.47 -10.60 8.62
CA ASP A 64 14.00 -9.22 8.46
C ASP A 64 14.35 -8.64 7.09
N ASP A 65 15.51 -9.01 6.53
CA ASP A 65 15.99 -8.51 5.23
C ASP A 65 15.09 -8.99 4.09
N GLU A 66 14.72 -10.27 4.09
CA GLU A 66 13.88 -10.91 3.08
C GLU A 66 12.42 -10.41 3.15
N ILE A 67 11.91 -10.24 4.38
CA ILE A 67 10.55 -9.78 4.66
C ILE A 67 10.39 -8.30 4.30
N THR A 68 11.40 -7.48 4.60
CA THR A 68 11.36 -6.02 4.42
C THR A 68 11.73 -5.59 2.99
N ASN A 69 12.41 -6.44 2.21
CA ASN A 69 12.77 -6.14 0.82
C ASN A 69 11.54 -5.64 0.02
N PRO A 70 11.54 -4.37 -0.44
CA PRO A 70 10.38 -3.75 -1.10
C PRO A 70 10.24 -4.12 -2.58
N ASP A 71 11.21 -4.84 -3.17
CA ASP A 71 11.17 -5.20 -4.59
C ASP A 71 9.88 -5.95 -4.95
N VAL A 72 9.16 -5.39 -5.92
CA VAL A 72 7.90 -5.94 -6.43
C VAL A 72 8.15 -7.23 -7.21
N TYR A 73 9.33 -7.33 -7.85
CA TYR A 73 9.71 -8.46 -8.69
C TYR A 73 10.53 -9.52 -7.94
N LYS A 74 10.65 -9.41 -6.61
CA LYS A 74 11.42 -10.38 -5.82
C LYS A 74 10.97 -11.83 -6.03
N MET A 75 9.67 -12.03 -6.26
CA MET A 75 9.08 -13.35 -6.53
C MET A 75 9.54 -13.97 -7.84
N THR A 76 10.04 -13.17 -8.78
CA THR A 76 10.51 -13.60 -10.10
C THR A 76 12.04 -13.64 -10.15
N HIS A 77 12.72 -12.71 -9.47
CA HIS A 77 14.17 -12.55 -9.55
C HIS A 77 14.95 -13.41 -8.55
N MET A 78 14.36 -13.78 -7.40
CA MET A 78 15.05 -14.54 -6.37
C MET A 78 14.73 -16.02 -6.47
N GLU A 79 15.71 -16.88 -6.18
CA GLU A 79 15.55 -18.34 -6.17
C GLU A 79 14.61 -18.81 -5.04
N TYR A 80 14.74 -18.22 -3.84
CA TYR A 80 13.92 -18.53 -2.66
C TYR A 80 13.29 -17.26 -2.05
N PRO A 81 12.26 -16.69 -2.70
CA PRO A 81 11.63 -15.46 -2.21
C PRO A 81 10.68 -15.74 -1.04
N ILE A 82 10.78 -14.93 0.01
CA ILE A 82 9.86 -14.94 1.16
C ILE A 82 9.03 -13.67 1.14
N MET A 83 7.70 -13.78 1.28
CA MET A 83 6.81 -12.62 1.38
C MET A 83 6.42 -12.32 2.82
N SER A 84 6.35 -11.02 3.15
CA SER A 84 5.63 -10.56 4.33
C SER A 84 4.12 -10.67 4.10
N HIS A 85 3.36 -10.78 5.20
CA HIS A 85 1.89 -10.80 5.12
C HIS A 85 1.32 -9.58 4.36
N ARG A 86 1.91 -8.40 4.54
CA ARG A 86 1.51 -7.19 3.80
C ARG A 86 1.79 -7.30 2.30
N GLN A 87 2.91 -7.90 1.91
CA GLN A 87 3.25 -8.13 0.50
C GLN A 87 2.30 -9.14 -0.14
N GLU A 88 2.00 -10.23 0.57
CA GLU A 88 1.04 -11.23 0.14
C GLU A 88 -0.35 -10.62 -0.08
N VAL A 89 -0.85 -9.83 0.89
CA VAL A 89 -2.14 -9.14 0.75
C VAL A 89 -2.15 -8.20 -0.45
N ARG A 90 -1.06 -7.45 -0.71
CA ARG A 90 -0.95 -6.60 -1.91
C ARG A 90 -0.97 -7.42 -3.19
N ARG A 91 -0.24 -8.54 -3.23
CA ARG A 91 -0.22 -9.46 -4.37
C ARG A 91 -1.62 -10.00 -4.64
N ASN A 92 -2.31 -10.49 -3.62
CA ASN A 92 -3.65 -11.05 -3.75
C ASN A 92 -4.68 -10.00 -4.21
N LYS A 93 -4.53 -8.73 -3.82
CA LYS A 93 -5.36 -7.63 -4.34
C LYS A 93 -5.09 -7.30 -5.81
N ALA A 94 -3.84 -7.44 -6.26
CA ALA A 94 -3.45 -7.22 -7.65
C ALA A 94 -3.76 -8.42 -8.55
N GLN A 95 -4.00 -9.60 -7.97
CA GLN A 95 -4.43 -10.77 -8.72
C GLN A 95 -5.83 -10.55 -9.28
N VAL A 96 -5.93 -10.83 -10.56
CA VAL A 96 -7.18 -10.77 -11.29
C VAL A 96 -7.97 -12.04 -10.99
N SER A 97 -9.26 -11.89 -10.65
CA SER A 97 -10.10 -13.06 -10.38
C SER A 97 -10.19 -13.96 -11.61
N ILE A 98 -10.26 -15.28 -11.43
CA ILE A 98 -10.45 -16.25 -12.54
C ILE A 98 -11.65 -15.85 -13.41
N LYS A 99 -12.75 -15.41 -12.79
CA LYS A 99 -13.95 -14.92 -13.47
C LYS A 99 -13.71 -13.75 -14.43
N TRP A 100 -12.70 -12.92 -14.17
CA TRP A 100 -12.33 -11.84 -15.08
C TRP A 100 -11.68 -12.40 -16.35
N ALA A 101 -10.93 -13.50 -16.27
CA ALA A 101 -10.37 -14.16 -17.45
C ALA A 101 -11.47 -14.75 -18.35
N ASP A 102 -12.57 -15.25 -17.75
CA ASP A 102 -13.73 -15.73 -18.51
C ASP A 102 -14.55 -14.59 -19.13
N GLU A 103 -14.68 -13.46 -18.41
CA GLU A 103 -15.57 -12.37 -18.78
C GLU A 103 -14.91 -11.30 -19.67
N VAL A 104 -13.58 -11.16 -19.61
CA VAL A 104 -12.84 -10.12 -20.32
C VAL A 104 -12.07 -10.74 -21.47
N GLY A 105 -12.42 -10.33 -22.69
CA GLY A 105 -11.70 -10.78 -23.89
C GLY A 105 -10.29 -10.22 -23.97
N THR A 106 -9.47 -10.79 -24.85
CA THR A 106 -8.11 -10.30 -25.14
C THR A 106 -8.09 -8.86 -25.67
N ASP A 107 -9.21 -8.35 -26.17
CA ASP A 107 -9.39 -6.95 -26.57
C ASP A 107 -9.64 -6.00 -25.39
N GLY A 108 -9.62 -6.53 -24.15
CA GLY A 108 -9.85 -5.78 -22.92
C GLY A 108 -11.32 -5.46 -22.65
N LYS A 109 -12.25 -5.93 -23.49
CA LYS A 109 -13.68 -5.68 -23.29
C LYS A 109 -14.29 -6.71 -22.35
N ASN A 110 -15.12 -6.22 -21.44
CA ASN A 110 -15.89 -7.05 -20.55
C ASN A 110 -17.22 -7.48 -21.21
N TYR A 111 -17.35 -8.78 -21.48
CA TYR A 111 -18.49 -9.46 -22.09
C TYR A 111 -19.47 -10.05 -21.07
N ARG A 112 -19.27 -9.79 -19.77
CA ARG A 112 -20.23 -10.21 -18.74
C ARG A 112 -21.62 -9.68 -19.07
N GLN A 113 -22.61 -10.58 -19.01
CA GLN A 113 -24.02 -10.18 -19.10
C GLN A 113 -24.34 -9.13 -18.03
N LYS A 114 -24.80 -7.95 -18.48
CA LYS A 114 -25.09 -6.83 -17.58
C LYS A 114 -26.34 -7.12 -16.77
N SER A 115 -26.20 -7.28 -15.46
CA SER A 115 -27.36 -7.39 -14.57
C SER A 115 -28.12 -6.07 -14.45
N ARG A 116 -29.41 -6.14 -14.07
CA ARG A 116 -30.26 -4.96 -13.84
C ARG A 116 -29.64 -4.01 -12.80
N GLU A 117 -29.07 -4.56 -11.73
CA GLU A 117 -28.40 -3.81 -10.67
C GLU A 117 -27.15 -3.07 -11.17
N MET A 118 -26.32 -3.72 -11.98
CA MET A 118 -25.13 -3.11 -12.56
C MET A 118 -25.47 -1.93 -13.48
N ASN A 119 -26.50 -2.10 -14.31
CA ASN A 119 -27.01 -1.02 -15.17
C ASN A 119 -27.60 0.14 -14.34
N ARG A 120 -28.19 -0.15 -13.18
CA ARG A 120 -28.66 0.89 -12.25
C ARG A 120 -27.48 1.67 -11.63
N ARG A 121 -26.44 0.97 -11.12
CA ARG A 121 -25.25 1.63 -10.57
C ARG A 121 -24.53 2.50 -11.60
N LYS A 122 -24.34 2.00 -12.83
CA LYS A 122 -23.74 2.79 -13.91
C LYS A 122 -24.53 4.06 -14.22
N ARG A 123 -25.87 3.98 -14.25
CA ARG A 123 -26.73 5.17 -14.42
C ARG A 123 -26.58 6.16 -13.27
N ASN A 124 -26.55 5.69 -12.03
CA ASN A 124 -26.38 6.58 -10.88
C ASN A 124 -25.03 7.32 -10.92
N ILE A 125 -23.92 6.62 -11.17
CA ILE A 125 -22.60 7.24 -11.32
C ILE A 125 -22.59 8.27 -12.46
N MET A 126 -23.22 7.93 -13.59
CA MET A 126 -23.30 8.82 -14.74
C MET A 126 -24.14 10.07 -14.44
N ASN A 127 -25.27 9.91 -13.73
CA ASN A 127 -26.12 11.01 -13.30
C ASN A 127 -25.39 11.91 -12.29
N GLU A 128 -24.69 11.34 -11.29
CA GLU A 128 -23.86 12.11 -10.35
C GLU A 128 -22.76 12.90 -11.05
N HIS A 129 -22.16 12.36 -12.13
CA HIS A 129 -21.19 13.09 -12.94
C HIS A 129 -21.83 14.23 -13.74
N ILE A 130 -23.03 14.01 -14.30
CA ILE A 130 -23.79 15.01 -15.08
C ILE A 130 -24.29 16.14 -14.17
N ASP A 131 -24.75 15.79 -12.97
CA ASP A 131 -25.25 16.72 -11.95
C ASP A 131 -24.11 17.34 -11.10
N GLY A 132 -22.86 16.94 -11.39
CA GLY A 132 -21.67 17.31 -10.64
C GLY A 132 -21.35 18.81 -10.69
N ALA A 133 -20.89 19.33 -9.54
CA ALA A 133 -20.50 20.73 -9.36
C ALA A 133 -19.49 21.23 -10.41
N ASP A 134 -18.61 20.36 -10.91
CA ASP A 134 -17.59 20.69 -11.91
C ASP A 134 -18.16 21.04 -13.30
N ILE A 135 -19.22 20.35 -13.75
CA ILE A 135 -19.87 20.67 -15.03
C ILE A 135 -20.60 22.01 -14.92
N ASN A 136 -21.26 22.23 -13.79
CA ASN A 136 -21.94 23.50 -13.49
C ASN A 136 -20.96 24.68 -13.36
N ALA A 137 -19.77 24.46 -12.77
CA ALA A 137 -18.71 25.46 -12.70
C ALA A 137 -18.17 25.86 -14.07
N ARG A 138 -17.91 24.87 -14.95
CA ARG A 138 -17.44 25.12 -16.33
C ARG A 138 -18.50 25.83 -17.17
N ASN A 139 -19.77 25.47 -17.01
CA ASN A 139 -20.87 26.15 -17.68
C ASN A 139 -21.02 27.60 -17.20
N LYS A 140 -20.85 27.86 -15.90
CA LYS A 140 -20.86 29.22 -15.33
C LYS A 140 -19.74 30.10 -15.89
N GLU A 141 -18.52 29.55 -16.03
CA GLU A 141 -17.42 30.27 -16.69
C GLU A 141 -17.70 30.57 -18.17
N ARG A 142 -18.23 29.60 -18.92
CA ARG A 142 -18.60 29.82 -20.34
C ARG A 142 -19.63 30.93 -20.47
N TRP A 143 -20.64 30.94 -19.59
CA TRP A 143 -21.67 31.97 -19.58
C TRP A 143 -21.11 33.35 -19.26
N ARG A 144 -20.17 33.45 -18.30
CA ARG A 144 -19.48 34.70 -17.99
C ARG A 144 -18.71 35.26 -19.20
N ARG A 145 -17.96 34.41 -19.92
CA ARG A 145 -17.21 34.83 -21.13
C ARG A 145 -18.15 35.27 -22.25
N TYR A 146 -19.27 34.56 -22.43
CA TYR A 146 -20.28 34.93 -23.43
C TYR A 146 -20.90 36.30 -23.13
N LEU A 147 -21.24 36.57 -21.87
CA LEU A 147 -21.78 37.87 -21.43
C LEU A 147 -20.78 39.00 -21.60
N GLU A 148 -19.51 38.75 -21.32
CA GLU A 148 -18.43 39.73 -21.51
C GLU A 148 -18.26 40.08 -22.99
N PHE A 149 -18.36 39.08 -23.87
CA PHE A 149 -18.30 39.26 -25.32
C PHE A 149 -19.53 39.98 -25.90
N THR A 150 -20.73 39.66 -25.40
CA THR A 150 -21.99 40.29 -25.87
C THR A 150 -22.29 41.63 -25.21
N LYS A 151 -21.44 42.11 -24.30
CA LYS A 151 -21.57 43.44 -23.70
C LYS A 151 -21.38 44.51 -24.77
N VAL A 152 -22.32 45.45 -24.86
CA VAL A 152 -22.26 46.59 -25.80
C VAL A 152 -21.02 47.41 -25.51
N GLN A 153 -20.15 47.54 -26.50
CA GLN A 153 -18.93 48.34 -26.42
C GLN A 153 -19.23 49.81 -26.71
N PRO A 154 -18.53 50.76 -26.06
CA PRO A 154 -18.70 52.18 -26.34
C PRO A 154 -18.20 52.51 -27.75
N VAL A 155 -19.04 53.16 -28.55
CA VAL A 155 -18.65 53.66 -29.88
C VAL A 155 -18.00 55.02 -29.72
N PHE A 156 -16.72 55.12 -30.05
CA PHE A 156 -16.01 56.40 -30.06
C PHE A 156 -16.20 57.07 -31.42
N THR A 157 -16.86 58.24 -31.44
CA THR A 157 -16.99 59.08 -32.63
C THR A 157 -15.88 60.11 -32.66
N TYR A 158 -15.09 60.12 -33.74
CA TYR A 158 -14.06 61.12 -33.97
C TYR A 158 -14.64 62.24 -34.84
N ILE A 159 -14.60 63.48 -34.35
CA ILE A 159 -14.99 64.66 -35.12
C ILE A 159 -13.78 65.10 -35.93
N SER A 160 -13.76 64.80 -37.23
CA SER A 160 -12.76 65.35 -38.15
C SER A 160 -13.10 66.81 -38.44
N ARG A 161 -12.23 67.74 -38.06
CA ARG A 161 -12.33 69.15 -38.51
C ARG A 161 -11.92 69.23 -39.97
N VAL A 162 -12.85 69.64 -40.82
CA VAL A 162 -12.59 70.02 -42.21
C VAL A 162 -12.12 71.48 -42.19
N ASN A 163 -10.96 71.74 -42.82
CA ASN A 163 -10.41 73.09 -43.01
C ASN A 163 -11.23 73.90 -44.00
#